data_AF-A0A815IX37-F1
#
_entry.id   AF-A0A815IX37-F1
#
_cell.length_a   1.000
_cell.length_b   1.000
_cell.length_c   1.000
_cell.angle_alpha   90.00
_cell.angle_beta   90.00
_cell.angle_gamma   90.00
#
_symmetry.space_group_name_H-M   'P 1'
#
loop_
_entity.id
_entity.type
_entity.pdbx_description
1 polymer ?
#
loop_
_entity_poly.entity_id
_entity_poly.type
_entity_poly.pdbx_seq_one_letter_code
_entity_poly.pdbx_strand_id
1 'polypeptide(L)'
;MDEQKLDRDRQQTNRNRHALAPVIFGSIDDASTQPLPITITLDEDFENWKGSDSGTTKKAGYIEQICKQLNIPRNAFIIERVESGSVVVFGIICPPYGKLVMNYFSVDDAELENLSRHGKITAITLGRFGLNVKDQVLFPQWNRVYSHEPGGTYWTTCLDRAGKPYYSPVGWTRFAIKVTHTQEEFDQRYGDYHVAYHGTKSAVAPDILNNGLRGSEGCYREGLNIYLSPSIEYSAHPRYAKPWQHEKTGKYY
;
A
#
# COMPACT_ATOMS: atom_id res chain seq x y z
N MET A 1 -43.30 21.83 -1.41
CA MET A 1 -42.59 20.89 -0.52
C MET A 1 -41.12 21.26 -0.62
N ASP A 2 -40.56 21.80 0.44
CA ASP A 2 -39.37 22.67 0.40
C ASP A 2 -38.07 21.86 0.27
N GLU A 3 -37.34 22.00 -0.85
CA GLU A 3 -36.07 21.29 -1.11
C GLU A 3 -35.01 21.58 -0.04
N GLN A 4 -35.08 22.74 0.60
CA GLN A 4 -34.18 23.10 1.71
C GLN A 4 -34.42 22.28 2.99
N LYS A 5 -35.59 21.65 3.14
CA LYS A 5 -35.88 20.76 4.29
C LYS A 5 -35.35 19.34 4.06
N LEU A 6 -35.42 18.87 2.81
CA LEU A 6 -34.85 17.56 2.42
C LEU A 6 -33.32 17.53 2.51
N ASP A 7 -32.65 18.67 2.28
CA ASP A 7 -31.20 18.78 2.39
C ASP A 7 -30.72 18.85 3.85
N ARG A 8 -31.51 19.48 4.75
CA ARG A 8 -31.24 19.45 6.20
C ARG A 8 -31.44 18.05 6.80
N ASP A 9 -32.48 17.32 6.37
CA ASP A 9 -32.72 15.97 6.86
C ASP A 9 -31.68 14.96 6.36
N ARG A 10 -31.09 15.18 5.17
CA ARG A 10 -29.93 14.41 4.66
C ARG A 10 -28.62 14.72 5.39
N GLN A 11 -28.41 15.96 5.82
CA GLN A 11 -27.25 16.34 6.62
C GLN A 11 -27.35 15.87 8.08
N GLN A 12 -28.56 15.60 8.57
CA GLN A 12 -28.79 15.17 9.96
C GLN A 12 -28.83 13.65 10.15
N THR A 13 -29.10 12.85 9.10
CA THR A 13 -29.13 11.37 9.19
C THR A 13 -27.75 10.70 9.13
N ASN A 14 -26.67 11.44 8.90
CA ASN A 14 -25.30 10.89 8.84
C ASN A 14 -24.50 10.97 10.15
N ARG A 15 -25.14 11.34 11.28
CA ARG A 15 -24.45 11.51 12.58
C ARG A 15 -24.51 10.34 13.55
N ASN A 16 -25.14 9.21 13.22
CA ASN A 16 -25.23 8.07 14.14
C ASN A 16 -25.04 6.73 13.42
N ARG A 17 -23.79 6.33 13.20
CA ARG A 17 -23.39 4.92 13.11
C ARG A 17 -22.02 4.70 13.75
N HIS A 18 -22.05 4.36 15.04
CA HIS A 18 -20.98 3.59 15.66
C HIS A 18 -21.07 2.14 15.17
N ALA A 19 -20.11 1.75 14.33
CA ALA A 19 -19.58 0.40 14.22
C ALA A 19 -18.13 0.54 13.74
N LEU A 20 -17.22 -0.10 14.48
CA LEU A 20 -15.77 0.16 14.47
C LEU A 20 -15.16 0.09 13.07
N ALA A 21 -14.65 1.24 12.61
CA ALA A 21 -13.77 1.34 11.47
C ALA A 21 -12.41 0.69 11.77
N PRO A 22 -11.76 0.03 10.79
CA PRO A 22 -10.39 -0.43 10.93
C PRO A 22 -9.48 0.78 11.20
N VAL A 23 -8.58 0.63 12.16
CA VAL A 23 -7.61 1.64 12.59
C VAL A 23 -6.69 1.99 11.42
N ILE A 24 -7.06 3.03 10.69
CA ILE A 24 -6.17 3.85 9.87
C ILE A 24 -5.76 4.98 10.80
N PHE A 25 -4.46 5.16 11.06
CA PHE A 25 -4.00 6.28 11.86
C PHE A 25 -4.30 7.57 11.11
N GLY A 26 -5.37 8.26 11.51
CA GLY A 26 -5.78 9.55 10.93
C GLY A 26 -4.85 10.70 11.30
N SER A 27 -3.96 10.47 12.28
CA SER A 27 -2.92 11.37 12.74
C SER A 27 -1.85 10.62 13.56
N ILE A 28 -0.68 11.24 13.76
CA ILE A 28 0.35 10.77 14.70
C ILE A 28 -0.22 10.63 16.13
N ASP A 29 -1.22 11.44 16.48
CA ASP A 29 -1.84 11.40 17.80
C ASP A 29 -2.70 10.14 18.01
N ASP A 30 -3.32 9.61 16.95
CA ASP A 30 -4.05 8.34 17.01
C ASP A 30 -3.10 7.16 17.32
N ALA A 31 -1.84 7.25 16.88
CA ALA A 31 -0.79 6.24 17.12
C ALA A 31 -0.38 6.11 18.59
N SER A 32 -0.76 7.09 19.42
CA SER A 32 -0.54 7.02 20.87
C SER A 32 -1.62 6.24 21.63
N THR A 33 -2.78 6.01 21.00
CA THR A 33 -3.94 5.41 21.69
C THR A 33 -4.45 4.13 21.05
N GLN A 34 -4.07 3.84 19.80
CA GLN A 34 -4.49 2.64 19.08
C GLN A 34 -3.31 1.71 18.75
N PRO A 35 -3.51 0.38 18.71
CA PRO A 35 -2.46 -0.56 18.32
C PRO A 35 -2.02 -0.31 16.88
N LEU A 36 -0.71 -0.15 16.65
CA LEU A 36 -0.11 0.14 15.34
C LEU A 36 0.33 -1.17 14.67
N PRO A 37 -0.38 -1.64 13.63
CA PRO A 37 0.08 -2.78 12.85
C PRO A 37 1.36 -2.39 12.13
N ILE A 38 2.30 -3.33 12.02
CA ILE A 38 3.57 -3.12 11.34
C ILE A 38 3.96 -4.41 10.61
N THR A 39 4.49 -4.25 9.40
CA THR A 39 5.10 -5.33 8.62
C THR A 39 6.59 -5.05 8.51
N ILE A 40 7.42 -6.04 8.84
CA ILE A 40 8.88 -5.94 8.79
C ILE A 40 9.39 -7.06 7.90
N THR A 41 10.08 -6.73 6.82
CA THR A 41 10.74 -7.69 5.95
C THR A 41 12.22 -7.77 6.33
N LEU A 42 12.72 -8.98 6.52
CA LEU A 42 14.13 -9.24 6.77
C LEU A 42 14.77 -9.92 5.57
N ASP A 43 15.99 -9.52 5.23
CA ASP A 43 16.87 -10.26 4.31
C ASP A 43 17.55 -11.39 5.06
N GLU A 44 16.76 -12.43 5.36
CA GLU A 44 17.23 -13.60 6.06
C GLU A 44 16.50 -14.85 5.57
N ASP A 45 17.20 -15.97 5.55
CA ASP A 45 16.60 -17.28 5.33
C ASP A 45 15.69 -17.66 6.51
N PHE A 46 14.46 -18.06 6.19
CA PHE A 46 13.45 -18.43 7.17
C PHE A 46 13.84 -19.62 8.05
N GLU A 47 14.62 -20.58 7.55
CA GLU A 47 15.15 -21.71 8.33
C GLU A 47 16.18 -21.24 9.36
N ASN A 48 17.02 -20.25 8.98
CA ASN A 48 17.95 -19.61 9.90
C ASN A 48 17.23 -18.79 10.99
N TRP A 49 16.08 -18.21 10.65
CA TRP A 49 15.23 -17.44 11.58
C TRP A 49 14.47 -18.33 12.56
N LYS A 50 13.89 -19.45 12.08
CA LYS A 50 13.18 -20.42 12.94
C LYS A 50 14.12 -21.10 13.94
N GLY A 51 15.36 -21.39 13.51
CA GLY A 51 16.36 -22.05 14.32
C GLY A 51 16.04 -23.53 14.57
N SER A 52 17.05 -24.39 14.45
CA SER A 52 16.99 -25.81 14.83
C SER A 52 16.60 -25.95 16.30
N ASP A 53 15.51 -26.69 16.60
CA ASP A 53 14.88 -27.24 17.83
C ASP A 53 15.27 -26.74 19.26
N SER A 54 16.38 -26.04 19.43
CA SER A 54 16.72 -25.09 20.50
C SER A 54 16.17 -23.66 20.27
N GLY A 55 15.25 -23.49 19.31
CA GLY A 55 14.82 -22.28 18.60
C GLY A 55 14.17 -21.11 19.36
N THR A 56 14.46 -20.90 20.64
CA THR A 56 14.00 -19.70 21.37
C THR A 56 14.95 -18.50 21.27
N THR A 57 16.25 -18.70 21.01
CA THR A 57 17.25 -17.63 21.15
C THR A 57 17.42 -16.72 19.92
N LYS A 58 17.48 -17.27 18.69
CA LYS A 58 17.67 -16.43 17.48
C LYS A 58 16.47 -15.56 17.16
N LYS A 59 15.26 -16.14 17.15
CA LYS A 59 14.01 -15.39 17.00
C LYS A 59 13.88 -14.32 18.09
N ALA A 60 14.16 -14.65 19.35
CA ALA A 60 14.15 -13.66 20.43
C ALA A 60 15.15 -12.52 20.16
N GLY A 61 16.39 -12.85 19.77
CA GLY A 61 17.41 -11.87 19.42
C GLY A 61 17.01 -10.93 18.27
N TYR A 62 16.40 -11.46 17.20
CA TYR A 62 15.87 -10.63 16.11
C TYR A 62 14.81 -9.65 16.60
N ILE A 63 13.89 -10.12 17.44
CA ILE A 63 12.81 -9.29 17.93
C ILE A 63 13.33 -8.27 18.95
N GLU A 64 14.29 -8.63 19.78
CA GLU A 64 14.99 -7.70 20.66
C GLU A 64 15.71 -6.62 19.86
N GLN A 65 16.39 -6.98 18.76
CA GLN A 65 17.04 -6.03 17.88
C GLN A 65 16.03 -5.08 17.24
N ILE A 66 14.91 -5.58 16.71
CA ILE A 66 13.82 -4.77 16.16
C ILE A 66 13.29 -3.80 17.23
N CYS A 67 12.98 -4.30 18.43
CA CYS A 67 12.45 -3.47 19.51
C CYS A 67 13.45 -2.39 19.94
N LYS A 68 14.74 -2.75 20.06
CA LYS A 68 15.83 -1.82 20.36
C LYS A 68 15.97 -0.75 19.28
N GLN A 69 15.91 -1.14 18.01
CA GLN A 69 15.99 -0.22 16.86
C GLN A 69 14.81 0.74 16.79
N LEU A 70 13.60 0.24 17.05
CA LEU A 70 12.38 1.07 17.14
C LEU A 70 12.27 1.85 18.45
N ASN A 71 13.24 1.69 19.37
CA ASN A 71 13.24 2.26 20.71
C ASN A 71 11.97 1.95 21.53
N ILE A 72 11.41 0.75 21.37
CA ILE A 72 10.24 0.27 22.10
C ILE A 72 10.61 -0.89 23.04
N PRO A 73 9.94 -1.06 24.18
CA PRO A 73 10.18 -2.20 25.03
C PRO A 73 9.66 -3.48 24.36
N ARG A 74 10.29 -4.61 24.64
CA ARG A 74 9.96 -5.90 24.00
C ARG A 74 8.48 -6.27 24.12
N ASN A 75 7.85 -6.00 25.27
CA ASN A 75 6.44 -6.30 25.52
C ASN A 75 5.48 -5.39 24.75
N ALA A 76 5.95 -4.30 24.14
CA ALA A 76 5.15 -3.45 23.27
C ALA A 76 5.00 -4.00 21.85
N PHE A 77 5.75 -5.06 21.47
CA PHE A 77 5.68 -5.64 20.13
C PHE A 77 5.15 -7.07 20.15
N ILE A 78 3.96 -7.26 19.60
CA ILE A 78 3.29 -8.55 19.48
C ILE A 78 3.47 -9.04 18.05
N ILE A 79 3.95 -10.27 17.86
CA ILE A 79 4.02 -10.89 16.53
C ILE A 79 2.68 -11.59 16.29
N GLU A 80 1.95 -11.18 15.26
CA GLU A 80 0.71 -11.86 14.84
C GLU A 80 1.04 -13.11 14.01
N ARG A 81 1.89 -12.96 12.99
CA ARG A 81 2.33 -14.08 12.14
C ARG A 81 3.67 -13.80 11.49
N VAL A 82 4.28 -14.86 10.96
CA VAL A 82 5.51 -14.77 10.16
C VAL A 82 5.36 -15.63 8.91
N GLU A 83 5.69 -15.07 7.75
CA GLU A 83 5.62 -15.76 6.46
C GLU A 83 7.03 -16.20 5.99
N SER A 84 7.09 -17.35 5.30
CA SER A 84 8.31 -17.98 4.81
C SER A 84 8.75 -17.41 3.45
N GLY A 85 10.06 -17.43 3.20
CA GLY A 85 10.73 -16.71 2.09
C GLY A 85 11.79 -15.78 2.67
N SER A 86 11.84 -14.53 2.21
CA SER A 86 12.38 -13.43 3.03
C SER A 86 11.52 -13.32 4.28
N VAL A 87 12.09 -13.44 5.49
CA VAL A 87 11.29 -13.47 6.72
C VAL A 87 10.42 -12.22 6.83
N VAL A 88 9.10 -12.37 6.65
CA VAL A 88 8.14 -11.26 6.78
C VAL A 88 7.43 -11.39 8.12
N VAL A 89 7.72 -10.47 9.03
CA VAL A 89 7.13 -10.41 10.37
C VAL A 89 5.95 -9.45 10.34
N PHE A 90 4.76 -9.97 10.62
CA PHE A 90 3.56 -9.17 10.85
C PHE A 90 3.37 -9.03 12.34
N GLY A 91 3.31 -7.80 12.83
CA GLY A 91 3.10 -7.56 14.24
C GLY A 91 2.30 -6.31 14.54
N ILE A 92 2.10 -6.09 15.84
CA ILE A 92 1.37 -4.98 16.41
C ILE A 92 2.26 -4.32 17.44
N ILE A 93 2.44 -3.00 17.31
CA ILE A 93 3.00 -2.14 18.33
C ILE A 93 1.86 -1.66 19.21
N CYS A 94 1.89 -2.02 20.49
CA CYS A 94 0.88 -1.62 21.46
C CYS A 94 0.98 -0.11 21.79
N PRO A 95 -0.14 0.54 22.15
CA PRO A 95 -0.10 1.88 22.72
C PRO A 95 0.80 1.96 23.97
N PRO A 96 1.42 3.13 24.25
CA PRO A 96 1.42 4.35 23.44
C PRO A 96 2.52 4.39 22.37
N TYR A 97 3.22 3.27 22.15
CA TYR A 97 4.47 3.23 21.40
C TYR A 97 4.30 3.42 19.90
N GLY A 98 3.07 3.34 19.37
CA GLY A 98 2.81 3.61 17.96
C GLY A 98 3.24 5.03 17.56
N LYS A 99 3.00 6.03 18.42
CA LYS A 99 3.43 7.42 18.19
C LYS A 99 4.95 7.55 18.17
N LEU A 100 5.65 6.85 19.05
CA LEU A 100 7.11 6.82 19.08
C LEU A 100 7.66 6.27 17.75
N VAL A 101 7.10 5.16 17.28
CA VAL A 101 7.52 4.52 16.04
C VAL A 101 7.18 5.37 14.82
N MET A 102 5.98 5.96 14.76
CA MET A 102 5.61 6.90 13.70
C MET A 102 6.55 8.12 13.67
N ASN A 103 6.89 8.69 14.83
CA ASN A 103 7.84 9.79 14.92
C ASN A 103 9.22 9.37 14.47
N TYR A 104 9.70 8.18 14.85
CA TYR A 104 10.98 7.65 14.43
C TYR A 104 11.08 7.58 12.89
N PHE A 105 10.03 7.13 12.20
CA PHE A 105 10.00 7.12 10.73
C PHE A 105 9.66 8.46 10.08
N SER A 106 9.23 9.45 10.87
CA SER A 106 8.98 10.81 10.38
C SER A 106 10.25 11.67 10.42
N VAL A 107 11.34 11.16 10.98
CA VAL A 107 12.56 11.91 11.28
C VAL A 107 13.73 11.29 10.53
N ASP A 108 14.07 11.93 9.41
CA ASP A 108 15.36 11.88 8.73
C ASP A 108 15.76 10.55 8.03
N ASP A 109 16.03 10.66 6.73
CA ASP A 109 16.47 9.53 5.87
C ASP A 109 17.76 8.87 6.39
N ALA A 110 18.59 9.61 7.12
CA ALA A 110 19.82 9.12 7.73
C ALA A 110 19.59 8.04 8.81
N GLU A 111 18.48 8.11 9.57
CA GLU A 111 18.16 7.08 10.57
C GLU A 111 17.61 5.80 9.92
N LEU A 112 16.80 5.95 8.87
CA LEU A 112 16.35 4.86 8.00
C LEU A 112 17.51 4.16 7.29
N GLU A 113 18.51 4.92 6.85
CA GLU A 113 19.73 4.36 6.26
C GLU A 113 20.63 3.67 7.31
N ASN A 114 20.68 4.18 8.54
CA ASN A 114 21.38 3.49 9.62
C ASN A 114 20.70 2.16 10.03
N LEU A 115 19.37 2.12 10.02
CA LEU A 115 18.57 0.89 10.19
C LEU A 115 18.92 -0.16 9.13
N SER A 116 19.00 0.25 7.85
CA SER A 116 19.31 -0.65 6.75
C SER A 116 20.78 -1.10 6.75
N ARG A 117 21.71 -0.23 7.18
CA ARG A 117 23.15 -0.56 7.27
C ARG A 117 23.51 -1.49 8.43
N HIS A 118 22.76 -1.46 9.53
CA HIS A 118 23.09 -2.21 10.76
C HIS A 118 22.10 -3.34 11.08
N GLY A 119 20.98 -3.43 10.35
CA GLY A 119 19.95 -4.42 10.54
C GLY A 119 19.77 -5.31 9.31
N LYS A 120 19.37 -6.56 9.53
CA LYS A 120 18.84 -7.45 8.48
C LYS A 120 17.45 -7.00 7.98
N ILE A 121 17.00 -5.79 8.33
CA ILE A 121 15.69 -5.27 7.96
C ILE A 121 15.80 -4.58 6.60
N THR A 122 15.06 -5.08 5.62
CA THR A 122 15.04 -4.52 4.26
C THR A 122 13.83 -3.64 3.98
N ALA A 123 12.74 -3.83 4.71
CA ALA A 123 11.57 -2.98 4.59
C ALA A 123 10.77 -2.94 5.90
N ILE A 124 10.17 -1.78 6.18
CA ILE A 124 9.20 -1.60 7.25
C ILE A 124 7.98 -0.87 6.66
N THR A 125 6.78 -1.40 6.92
CA THR A 125 5.52 -0.80 6.49
C THR A 125 4.62 -0.59 7.70
N LEU A 126 4.15 0.64 7.91
CA LEU A 126 3.36 1.05 9.08
C LEU A 126 1.85 1.09 8.78
N GLY A 127 1.10 0.19 9.39
CA GLY A 127 -0.32 -0.01 9.15
C GLY A 127 -0.60 -1.39 8.55
N ARG A 128 -1.88 -1.77 8.52
CA ARG A 128 -2.30 -3.00 7.83
C ARG A 128 -2.28 -2.75 6.34
N PHE A 129 -1.09 -2.76 5.72
CA PHE A 129 -1.05 -2.67 4.27
C PHE A 129 -1.65 -3.90 3.59
N GLY A 130 -1.69 -5.05 4.28
CA GLY A 130 -2.64 -6.13 3.98
C GLY A 130 -2.53 -6.73 2.58
N LEU A 131 -1.45 -6.42 1.85
CA LEU A 131 -1.20 -6.97 0.52
C LEU A 131 -0.60 -8.36 0.71
N ASN A 132 -1.43 -9.37 0.96
CA ASN A 132 -1.01 -10.75 0.79
C ASN A 132 -1.02 -11.06 -0.71
N VAL A 133 0.17 -11.19 -1.29
CA VAL A 133 0.38 -11.34 -2.73
C VAL A 133 -0.23 -12.64 -3.26
N LYS A 134 -0.33 -13.67 -2.40
CA LYS A 134 -1.02 -14.93 -2.74
C LYS A 134 -2.53 -14.74 -2.89
N ASP A 135 -3.09 -13.69 -2.29
CA ASP A 135 -4.50 -13.31 -2.41
C ASP A 135 -4.74 -12.23 -3.49
N GLN A 136 -3.67 -11.72 -4.14
CA GLN A 136 -3.77 -10.82 -5.30
C GLN A 136 -4.22 -11.59 -6.55
N VAL A 137 -5.45 -12.07 -6.50
CA VAL A 137 -6.15 -12.42 -7.70
C VAL A 137 -6.59 -11.10 -8.36
N LEU A 138 -6.57 -11.08 -9.69
CA LEU A 138 -7.36 -10.08 -10.43
C LEU A 138 -8.79 -10.06 -9.85
N PHE A 139 -9.46 -8.91 -9.94
CA PHE A 139 -10.86 -8.79 -9.54
C PHE A 139 -11.72 -8.55 -10.78
N PRO A 140 -12.05 -9.58 -11.59
CA PRO A 140 -12.49 -9.38 -12.97
C PRO A 140 -13.78 -8.57 -13.10
N GLN A 141 -14.67 -8.63 -12.10
CA GLN A 141 -15.90 -7.82 -12.04
C GLN A 141 -15.64 -6.30 -12.09
N TRP A 142 -14.45 -5.86 -11.70
CA TRP A 142 -14.01 -4.46 -11.72
C TRP A 142 -13.09 -4.12 -12.89
N ASN A 143 -12.78 -5.09 -13.76
CA ASN A 143 -12.10 -4.83 -15.01
C ASN A 143 -12.96 -3.93 -15.89
N ARG A 144 -12.30 -3.10 -16.70
CA ARG A 144 -12.96 -2.19 -17.63
C ARG A 144 -12.25 -2.25 -18.97
N VAL A 145 -13.02 -2.39 -20.04
CA VAL A 145 -12.54 -2.15 -21.41
C VAL A 145 -13.03 -0.77 -21.80
N TYR A 146 -12.11 0.14 -22.07
CA TYR A 146 -12.46 1.49 -22.46
C TYR A 146 -12.69 1.54 -23.98
N SER A 147 -13.94 1.69 -24.40
CA SER A 147 -14.32 1.67 -25.80
C SER A 147 -15.61 2.45 -26.02
N HIS A 148 -15.79 3.01 -27.22
CA HIS A 148 -17.06 3.60 -27.67
C HIS A 148 -18.05 2.54 -28.17
N GLU A 149 -17.61 1.29 -28.32
CA GLU A 149 -18.46 0.19 -28.78
C GLU A 149 -19.46 -0.26 -27.69
N PRO A 150 -20.58 -0.91 -28.08
CA PRO A 150 -21.53 -1.46 -27.13
C PRO A 150 -20.87 -2.36 -26.09
N GLY A 151 -21.13 -2.09 -24.80
CA GLY A 151 -20.52 -2.81 -23.67
C GLY A 151 -19.16 -2.25 -23.21
N GLY A 152 -18.60 -1.29 -23.94
CA GLY A 152 -17.42 -0.52 -23.52
C GLY A 152 -17.74 0.50 -22.42
N THR A 153 -16.73 0.84 -21.63
CA THR A 153 -16.78 1.95 -20.67
C THR A 153 -16.18 3.19 -21.31
N TYR A 154 -16.89 4.31 -21.35
CA TYR A 154 -16.29 5.58 -21.75
C TYR A 154 -17.02 6.74 -21.07
N TRP A 155 -16.36 7.90 -21.06
CA TRP A 155 -16.96 9.16 -20.62
C TRP A 155 -16.99 10.10 -21.81
N THR A 156 -18.12 10.81 -21.99
CA THR A 156 -18.26 11.83 -23.05
C THR A 156 -17.51 13.11 -22.71
N THR A 157 -17.17 13.31 -21.44
CA THR A 157 -16.44 14.46 -20.91
C THR A 157 -15.32 13.98 -19.99
N CYS A 158 -14.32 14.84 -19.74
CA CYS A 158 -13.29 14.52 -18.75
C CYS A 158 -13.87 14.53 -17.34
N LEU A 159 -13.40 13.60 -16.50
CA LEU A 159 -13.66 13.65 -15.06
C LEU A 159 -12.71 14.65 -14.40
N ASP A 160 -13.13 15.33 -13.34
CA ASP A 160 -12.19 16.07 -12.48
C ASP A 160 -11.52 15.10 -11.50
N ARG A 161 -10.19 15.00 -11.56
CA ARG A 161 -9.36 14.27 -10.60
C ARG A 161 -8.34 15.21 -10.01
N ALA A 162 -8.63 15.71 -8.80
CA ALA A 162 -7.78 16.63 -8.05
C ALA A 162 -7.47 17.94 -8.80
N GLY A 163 -8.47 18.54 -9.44
CA GLY A 163 -8.34 19.80 -10.18
C GLY A 163 -7.70 19.64 -11.56
N LYS A 164 -7.60 18.41 -12.07
CA LYS A 164 -7.05 18.10 -13.40
C LYS A 164 -8.04 17.26 -14.20
N PRO A 165 -8.19 17.56 -15.51
CA PRO A 165 -9.06 16.77 -16.37
C PRO A 165 -8.48 15.36 -16.57
N TYR A 166 -9.31 14.36 -16.36
CA TYR A 166 -9.01 12.96 -16.57
C TYR A 166 -9.89 12.40 -17.67
N TYR A 167 -9.27 12.16 -18.83
CA TYR A 167 -9.95 11.66 -20.03
C TYR A 167 -10.07 10.14 -20.01
N SER A 168 -11.10 9.62 -20.68
CA SER A 168 -11.27 8.18 -20.84
C SER A 168 -10.18 7.63 -21.75
N PRO A 169 -9.37 6.64 -21.30
CA PRO A 169 -8.31 6.09 -22.11
C PRO A 169 -8.86 5.06 -23.10
N VAL A 170 -9.63 5.51 -24.11
CA VAL A 170 -10.26 4.64 -25.11
C VAL A 170 -9.21 3.78 -25.81
N GLY A 171 -9.52 2.50 -26.00
CA GLY A 171 -8.62 1.46 -26.50
C GLY A 171 -7.88 0.68 -25.41
N TRP A 172 -7.97 1.11 -24.15
CA TRP A 172 -7.26 0.49 -23.04
C TRP A 172 -8.12 -0.54 -22.31
N THR A 173 -7.47 -1.53 -21.71
CA THR A 173 -8.10 -2.42 -20.74
C THR A 173 -7.49 -2.21 -19.37
N ARG A 174 -8.32 -1.92 -18.37
CA ARG A 174 -7.93 -1.88 -16.96
C ARG A 174 -8.25 -3.20 -16.30
N PHE A 175 -7.22 -3.80 -15.72
CA PHE A 175 -7.35 -4.96 -14.84
C PHE A 175 -7.38 -4.47 -13.39
N ALA A 176 -8.42 -4.85 -12.66
CA ALA A 176 -8.52 -4.51 -11.23
C ALA A 176 -7.74 -5.53 -10.41
N ILE A 177 -6.97 -5.05 -9.44
CA ILE A 177 -6.27 -5.88 -8.46
C ILE A 177 -7.17 -5.95 -7.23
N LYS A 178 -7.36 -7.15 -6.68
CA LYS A 178 -8.10 -7.32 -5.42
C LYS A 178 -7.21 -6.87 -4.26
N VAL A 179 -7.56 -5.75 -3.64
CA VAL A 179 -6.83 -5.17 -2.50
C VAL A 179 -7.61 -5.23 -1.17
N THR A 180 -8.88 -5.65 -1.23
CA THR A 180 -9.79 -5.85 -0.09
C THR A 180 -10.74 -7.02 -0.36
N HIS A 181 -11.44 -7.51 0.66
CA HIS A 181 -12.43 -8.57 0.51
C HIS A 181 -13.80 -8.06 0.08
N THR A 182 -14.17 -6.85 0.52
CA THR A 182 -15.46 -6.22 0.20
C THR A 182 -15.29 -4.80 -0.35
N GLN A 183 -16.35 -4.28 -0.97
CA GLN A 183 -16.40 -2.91 -1.48
C GLN A 183 -16.41 -1.90 -0.32
N GLU A 184 -17.12 -2.19 0.76
CA GLU A 184 -17.20 -1.34 1.94
C GLU A 184 -15.81 -1.17 2.57
N GLU A 185 -15.02 -2.24 2.65
CA GLU A 185 -13.63 -2.19 3.11
C GLU A 185 -12.76 -1.35 2.17
N PHE A 186 -12.97 -1.45 0.85
CA PHE A 186 -12.26 -0.65 -0.14
C PHE A 186 -12.56 0.84 0.04
N ASP A 187 -13.84 1.21 0.08
CA ASP A 187 -14.28 2.60 0.17
C ASP A 187 -13.84 3.23 1.49
N GLN A 188 -13.94 2.49 2.59
CA GLN A 188 -13.48 2.96 3.90
C GLN A 188 -11.97 3.23 3.93
N ARG A 189 -11.18 2.47 3.17
CA ARG A 189 -9.71 2.54 3.22
C ARG A 189 -9.10 3.44 2.15
N TYR A 190 -9.71 3.46 0.97
CA TYR A 190 -9.17 4.08 -0.24
C TYR A 190 -10.15 5.03 -0.93
N GLY A 191 -11.38 5.19 -0.43
CA GLY A 191 -12.42 6.00 -1.07
C GLY A 191 -12.02 7.47 -1.27
N ASP A 192 -11.24 8.01 -0.33
CA ASP A 192 -10.73 9.38 -0.38
C ASP A 192 -9.33 9.51 -1.02
N TYR A 193 -8.73 8.40 -1.48
CA TYR A 193 -7.39 8.44 -2.05
C TYR A 193 -7.40 9.10 -3.44
N HIS A 194 -6.38 9.91 -3.70
CA HIS A 194 -6.13 10.42 -5.04
C HIS A 194 -5.71 9.30 -5.99
N VAL A 195 -6.26 9.33 -7.20
CA VAL A 195 -5.82 8.43 -8.27
C VAL A 195 -4.51 8.96 -8.84
N ALA A 196 -3.51 8.09 -8.93
CA ALA A 196 -2.24 8.39 -9.56
C ALA A 196 -1.79 7.21 -10.45
N TYR A 197 -0.98 7.53 -11.46
CA TYR A 197 -0.48 6.60 -12.46
C TYR A 197 1.03 6.41 -12.31
N HIS A 198 1.48 5.17 -12.42
CA HIS A 198 2.88 4.80 -12.48
C HIS A 198 3.15 4.07 -13.80
N GLY A 199 4.12 4.55 -14.58
CA GLY A 199 4.58 3.88 -15.79
C GLY A 199 5.70 2.90 -15.44
N THR A 200 5.65 1.68 -15.99
CA THR A 200 6.72 0.70 -15.79
C THR A 200 6.99 -0.12 -17.05
N LYS A 201 8.17 -0.73 -17.10
CA LYS A 201 8.51 -1.70 -18.15
C LYS A 201 7.78 -3.00 -17.88
N SER A 202 7.27 -3.66 -18.92
CA SER A 202 6.57 -4.94 -18.78
C SER A 202 7.33 -6.01 -17.98
N ALA A 203 8.67 -6.08 -18.14
CA ALA A 203 9.52 -7.01 -17.39
C ALA A 203 9.51 -6.78 -15.87
N VAL A 204 9.14 -5.57 -15.41
CA VAL A 204 9.12 -5.17 -14.00
C VAL A 204 7.70 -5.25 -13.42
N ALA A 205 6.67 -5.28 -14.27
CA ALA A 205 5.28 -5.32 -13.82
C ALA A 205 4.97 -6.52 -12.89
N PRO A 206 5.44 -7.76 -13.15
CA PRO A 206 5.23 -8.87 -12.22
C PRO A 206 5.83 -8.63 -10.84
N ASP A 207 7.01 -8.00 -10.77
CA ASP A 207 7.65 -7.68 -9.49
C ASP A 207 6.85 -6.62 -8.71
N ILE A 208 6.36 -5.58 -9.39
CA ILE A 208 5.51 -4.54 -8.77
C ILE A 208 4.18 -5.14 -8.27
N LEU A 209 3.57 -6.03 -9.04
CA LEU A 209 2.37 -6.73 -8.59
C LEU A 209 2.69 -7.55 -7.34
N ASN A 210 3.77 -8.34 -7.40
CA ASN A 210 4.14 -9.24 -6.30
C ASN A 210 4.71 -8.55 -5.07
N ASN A 211 5.23 -7.33 -5.16
CA ASN A 211 5.96 -6.71 -4.06
C ASN A 211 5.53 -5.26 -3.77
N GLY A 212 4.58 -4.73 -4.53
CA GLY A 212 4.23 -3.31 -4.51
C GLY A 212 5.27 -2.43 -5.19
N LEU A 213 5.03 -1.11 -5.16
CA LEU A 213 5.99 -0.13 -5.64
C LEU A 213 7.12 0.02 -4.61
N ARG A 214 8.37 -0.06 -5.07
CA ARG A 214 9.58 0.19 -4.27
C ARG A 214 10.17 1.53 -4.66
N GLY A 215 10.60 2.31 -3.67
CA GLY A 215 11.33 3.54 -3.95
C GLY A 215 12.70 3.24 -4.55
N SER A 216 13.17 4.10 -5.45
CA SER A 216 14.55 4.08 -5.94
C SER A 216 15.22 5.42 -5.64
N GLU A 217 16.55 5.46 -5.68
CA GLU A 217 17.28 6.74 -5.60
C GLU A 217 16.73 7.71 -6.65
N GLY A 218 16.24 8.85 -6.15
CA GLY A 218 15.57 9.86 -6.95
C GLY A 218 16.57 10.74 -7.70
N CYS A 219 16.17 11.24 -8.87
CA CYS A 219 16.96 12.25 -9.58
C CYS A 219 16.64 13.69 -9.13
N TYR A 220 15.57 13.88 -8.34
CA TYR A 220 15.08 15.21 -7.93
C TYR A 220 15.10 15.45 -6.42
N ARG A 221 15.24 14.38 -5.62
CA ARG A 221 15.33 14.43 -4.17
C ARG A 221 16.24 13.32 -3.70
N GLU A 222 16.98 13.59 -2.64
CA GLU A 222 17.72 12.56 -1.92
C GLU A 222 16.73 11.50 -1.37
N GLY A 223 17.24 10.29 -1.14
CA GLY A 223 16.45 9.18 -0.62
C GLY A 223 15.69 8.34 -1.66
N LEU A 224 14.92 7.38 -1.14
CA LEU A 224 14.12 6.44 -1.94
C LEU A 224 12.78 7.06 -2.32
N ASN A 225 12.55 7.23 -3.62
CA ASN A 225 11.40 7.95 -4.15
C ASN A 225 10.53 7.04 -5.03
N ILE A 226 9.20 7.19 -4.92
CA ILE A 226 8.22 6.60 -5.85
C ILE A 226 7.64 7.73 -6.70
N TYR A 227 7.87 7.67 -8.01
CA TYR A 227 7.36 8.67 -8.94
C TYR A 227 5.99 8.31 -9.46
N LEU A 228 5.03 9.20 -9.26
CA LEU A 228 3.64 9.07 -9.69
C LEU A 228 3.23 10.31 -10.49
N SER A 229 2.23 10.16 -11.37
CA SER A 229 1.68 11.26 -12.17
C SER A 229 0.15 11.23 -12.13
N PRO A 230 -0.53 12.38 -12.11
CA PRO A 230 -1.99 12.43 -12.30
C PRO A 230 -2.39 12.20 -13.77
N SER A 231 -1.43 12.26 -14.71
CA SER A 231 -1.67 12.03 -16.14
C SER A 231 -1.27 10.62 -16.53
N ILE A 232 -2.26 9.84 -16.99
CA ILE A 232 -2.04 8.50 -17.55
C ILE A 232 -1.19 8.56 -18.81
N GLU A 233 -1.35 9.57 -19.66
CA GLU A 233 -0.56 9.75 -20.88
C GLU A 233 0.93 9.97 -20.58
N TYR A 234 1.22 10.78 -19.55
CA TYR A 234 2.59 11.00 -19.10
C TYR A 234 3.20 9.68 -18.59
N SER A 235 2.47 8.94 -17.76
CA SER A 235 2.93 7.63 -17.26
C SER A 235 3.04 6.57 -18.37
N ALA A 236 2.25 6.69 -19.43
CA ALA A 236 2.27 5.82 -20.60
C ALA A 236 3.43 6.11 -21.57
N HIS A 237 4.12 7.24 -21.42
CA HIS A 237 5.16 7.64 -22.34
C HIS A 237 6.26 6.56 -22.44
N PRO A 238 6.80 6.25 -23.64
CA PRO A 238 7.78 5.16 -23.85
C PRO A 238 9.05 5.22 -22.98
N ARG A 239 9.33 6.39 -22.39
CA ARG A 239 10.42 6.58 -21.42
C ARG A 239 10.15 5.91 -20.07
N TYR A 240 8.89 5.83 -19.66
CA TYR A 240 8.46 5.34 -18.35
C TYR A 240 7.75 3.99 -18.45
N ALA A 241 6.90 3.82 -19.47
CA ALA A 241 6.21 2.57 -19.73
C ALA A 241 6.73 1.91 -21.01
N LYS A 242 6.87 0.58 -20.99
CA LYS A 242 7.11 -0.20 -22.21
C LYS A 242 6.09 -1.34 -22.25
N PRO A 243 5.04 -1.23 -23.08
CA PRO A 243 4.02 -2.26 -23.17
C PRO A 243 4.62 -3.57 -23.68
N TRP A 244 4.07 -4.68 -23.23
CA TRP A 244 4.40 -6.01 -23.71
C TRP A 244 3.59 -6.30 -24.97
N GLN A 245 4.29 -6.63 -26.06
CA GLN A 245 3.62 -7.13 -27.25
C GLN A 245 3.53 -8.65 -27.19
N HIS A 246 2.30 -9.17 -27.22
CA HIS A 246 2.06 -10.60 -27.27
C HIS A 246 2.40 -11.15 -28.66
N GLU A 247 3.48 -11.93 -28.75
CA GLU A 247 4.10 -12.37 -30.02
C GLU A 247 3.11 -12.97 -31.03
N LYS A 248 2.17 -13.81 -30.57
CA LYS A 248 1.23 -14.50 -31.47
C LYS A 248 0.06 -13.65 -31.96
N THR A 249 -0.34 -12.63 -31.19
CA THR A 249 -1.57 -11.87 -31.48
C THR A 249 -1.27 -10.43 -31.90
N GLY A 250 -0.03 -9.97 -31.72
CA GLY A 250 0.39 -8.60 -31.96
C GLY A 250 -0.21 -7.59 -30.99
N LYS A 251 -1.02 -8.02 -30.01
CA LYS A 251 -1.68 -7.15 -29.03
C LYS A 251 -0.67 -6.61 -28.03
N TYR A 252 -0.87 -5.35 -27.61
CA TYR A 252 -0.08 -4.70 -26.58
C TYR A 252 -0.82 -4.76 -25.24
N TYR A 253 -0.07 -5.01 -24.18
CA TYR A 253 -0.51 -5.08 -22.78
C TYR A 253 0.36 -4.20 -21.90
#